data_AF-A0A356ASM0-F1
#
_entry.id   AF-A0A356ASM0-F1
#
_cell.length_a   1.000
_cell.length_b   1.000
_cell.length_c   1.000
_cell.angle_alpha   90.00
_cell.angle_beta   90.00
_cell.angle_gamma   90.00
#
_symmetry.space_group_name_H-M   'P 1'
#
loop_
_entity.id
_entity.type
_entity.pdbx_description
1 polymer ?
#
loop_
_entity_poly.entity_id
_entity_poly.type
_entity_poly.pdbx_seq_one_letter_code
_entity_poly.pdbx_strand_id
1 'polypeptide(L)'
;QAESEIAAINMLYGAAGAGARAMTSSSSPGISLKQEGISYMSCAELPAVVVNIVRCGPGLGGILPAQGDYFQAVKGGGHGDYKMVVLAPASLQELYELTVEAFNIA
;
A
#
# COMPACT_ATOMS: atom_id res chain seq x y z
N GLN A 1 14.63 -7.47 3.48
CA GLN A 1 14.05 -7.76 2.15
C GLN A 1 13.30 -9.07 2.27
N ALA A 2 12.01 -9.07 1.96
CA ALA A 2 11.20 -10.28 1.97
C ALA A 2 11.37 -11.04 0.64
N GLU A 3 11.02 -12.32 0.65
CA GLU A 3 11.05 -13.21 -0.51
C GLU A 3 9.92 -12.95 -1.50
N SER A 4 8.81 -12.35 -1.06
CA SER A 4 7.65 -12.02 -1.88
C SER A 4 6.84 -10.86 -1.30
N GLU A 5 5.95 -10.29 -2.09
CA GLU A 5 5.03 -9.26 -1.62
C GLU A 5 4.06 -9.76 -0.55
N ILE A 6 3.67 -11.04 -0.60
CA ILE A 6 2.84 -11.71 0.40
C ILE A 6 3.59 -11.79 1.73
N ALA A 7 4.85 -12.21 1.71
CA ALA A 7 5.68 -12.25 2.91
C ALA A 7 5.91 -10.85 3.48
N ALA A 8 6.18 -9.86 2.62
CA ALA A 8 6.37 -8.48 3.05
C ALA A 8 5.12 -7.85 3.71
N ILE A 9 3.91 -8.14 3.22
CA ILE A 9 2.69 -7.59 3.86
C ILE A 9 2.40 -8.28 5.20
N ASN A 10 2.69 -9.58 5.32
CA ASN A 10 2.55 -10.30 6.60
C ASN A 10 3.61 -9.89 7.62
N MET A 11 4.84 -9.57 7.18
CA MET A 11 5.85 -8.94 8.04
C MET A 11 5.39 -7.55 8.51
N LEU A 12 4.76 -6.77 7.62
CA LEU A 12 4.19 -5.47 7.96
C LEU A 12 3.07 -5.59 9.00
N TYR A 13 2.16 -6.54 8.82
CA TYR A 13 1.10 -6.88 9.79
C TYR A 13 1.70 -7.18 11.17
N GLY A 14 2.73 -8.04 11.23
CA GLY A 14 3.39 -8.38 12.50
C GLY A 14 4.09 -7.19 13.16
N ALA A 15 4.76 -6.34 12.38
CA ALA A 15 5.41 -5.13 12.90
C ALA A 15 4.39 -4.12 13.45
N ALA A 16 3.30 -3.88 12.72
CA ALA A 16 2.21 -3.01 13.16
C ALA A 16 1.55 -3.55 14.44
N GLY A 17 1.29 -4.86 14.50
CA GLY A 17 0.75 -5.54 15.69
C GLY A 17 1.67 -5.48 16.92
N ALA A 18 2.98 -5.32 16.71
CA ALA A 18 3.95 -5.09 17.77
C ALA A 18 4.06 -3.61 18.21
N GLY A 19 3.29 -2.71 17.60
CA GLY A 19 3.27 -1.28 17.91
C GLY A 19 4.35 -0.46 17.20
N ALA A 20 5.06 -1.03 16.24
CA ALA A 20 6.03 -0.27 15.44
C ALA A 20 5.32 0.51 14.32
N ARG A 21 5.76 1.76 14.11
CA ARG A 21 5.44 2.49 12.88
C ARG A 21 6.18 1.82 11.72
N ALA A 22 5.44 1.15 10.85
CA ALA A 22 6.00 0.33 9.79
C ALA A 22 5.37 0.65 8.44
N MET A 23 6.14 0.39 7.37
CA MET A 23 5.69 0.56 6.00
C MET A 23 6.23 -0.52 5.06
N THR A 24 5.55 -0.70 3.94
CA THR A 24 6.07 -1.42 2.77
C THR A 24 5.93 -0.53 1.54
N SER A 25 6.81 -0.72 0.56
CA SER A 25 6.63 -0.18 -0.79
C SER A 25 6.50 -1.30 -1.80
N SER A 26 5.80 -1.04 -2.90
CA SER A 26 5.70 -1.93 -4.06
C SER A 26 5.21 -1.14 -5.28
N SER A 27 4.88 -1.85 -6.36
CA SER A 27 4.23 -1.32 -7.56
C SER A 27 3.03 -2.18 -7.94
N SER A 28 2.21 -1.71 -8.89
CA SER A 28 0.90 -2.25 -9.29
C SER A 28 0.70 -3.77 -9.09
N PRO A 29 1.52 -4.68 -9.66
CA PRO A 29 1.28 -6.12 -9.51
C PRO A 29 1.57 -6.61 -8.09
N GLY A 30 2.57 -6.04 -7.44
CA GLY A 30 2.90 -6.36 -6.07
C GLY A 30 1.84 -5.85 -5.08
N ILE A 31 1.21 -4.70 -5.36
CA ILE A 31 0.04 -4.25 -4.59
C ILE A 31 -1.14 -5.22 -4.75
N SER A 32 -1.34 -5.81 -5.93
CA SER A 32 -2.33 -6.88 -6.11
C SER A 32 -2.06 -8.08 -5.20
N LEU A 33 -0.79 -8.50 -5.07
CA LEU A 33 -0.40 -9.60 -4.17
C LEU A 33 -0.54 -9.26 -2.68
N LYS A 34 -0.55 -7.97 -2.33
CA LYS A 34 -0.70 -7.51 -0.93
C LYS A 34 -2.15 -7.35 -0.50
N GLN A 35 -3.13 -7.46 -1.40
CA GLN A 35 -4.53 -7.12 -1.11
C GLN A 35 -5.13 -7.91 0.05
N GLU A 36 -4.82 -9.20 0.16
CA GLU A 36 -5.27 -10.03 1.29
C GLU A 36 -4.74 -9.49 2.63
N GLY A 37 -3.44 -9.21 2.71
CA GLY A 37 -2.81 -8.64 3.90
C GLY A 37 -3.35 -7.24 4.24
N ILE A 38 -3.62 -6.41 3.23
CA ILE A 38 -4.26 -5.09 3.42
C ILE A 38 -5.65 -5.26 4.06
N SER A 39 -6.49 -6.16 3.54
CA SER A 39 -7.81 -6.41 4.13
C SER A 39 -7.72 -6.96 5.56
N TYR A 40 -6.73 -7.81 5.86
CA TYR A 40 -6.48 -8.28 7.23
C TYR A 40 -6.10 -7.14 8.18
N MET A 41 -5.21 -6.25 7.75
CA MET A 41 -4.80 -5.09 8.55
C MET A 41 -5.96 -4.13 8.81
N SER A 42 -6.81 -3.89 7.82
CA SER A 42 -8.02 -3.09 8.01
C SER A 42 -8.99 -3.72 9.01
N CYS A 43 -9.19 -5.04 8.96
CA CYS A 43 -10.05 -5.75 9.93
C CYS A 43 -9.47 -5.75 11.35
N ALA A 44 -8.14 -5.80 11.48
CA ALA A 44 -7.45 -5.82 12.76
C ALA A 44 -7.16 -4.41 13.32
N GLU A 45 -7.60 -3.36 12.62
CA GLU A 45 -7.34 -1.95 12.96
C GLU A 45 -5.84 -1.66 13.18
N LEU A 46 -4.98 -2.29 12.38
CA LEU A 46 -3.53 -2.16 12.50
C LEU A 46 -2.99 -1.01 11.64
N PRO A 47 -2.28 -0.03 12.23
CA PRO A 47 -1.78 1.12 11.51
C PRO A 47 -0.53 0.78 10.71
N ALA A 48 -0.55 1.05 9.40
CA ALA A 48 0.62 0.97 8.55
C ALA A 48 0.49 1.76 7.25
N VAL A 49 1.64 2.10 6.66
CA VAL A 49 1.71 2.81 5.37
C VAL A 49 2.12 1.85 4.25
N VAL A 50 1.35 1.86 3.15
CA VAL A 50 1.67 1.11 1.92
C VAL A 50 1.89 2.09 0.79
N VAL A 51 3.11 2.13 0.25
CA VAL A 51 3.47 2.99 -0.88
C VAL A 51 3.30 2.21 -2.19
N ASN A 52 2.38 2.67 -3.04
CA ASN A 52 2.23 2.19 -4.41
C ASN A 52 2.96 3.12 -5.40
N ILE A 53 4.09 2.67 -5.94
CA ILE A 53 4.76 3.33 -7.06
C ILE A 53 4.12 2.84 -8.35
N VAL A 54 3.14 3.60 -8.84
CA VAL A 54 2.30 3.20 -9.97
C VAL A 54 3.09 3.15 -11.27
N ARG A 55 2.95 2.03 -11.99
CA ARG A 55 3.52 1.82 -13.31
C ARG A 55 2.44 1.33 -14.28
N CYS A 56 2.77 1.25 -15.58
CA CYS A 56 1.82 0.78 -16.58
C CYS A 56 1.27 -0.61 -16.25
N GLY A 57 -0.05 -0.78 -16.38
CA GLY A 57 -0.78 -2.06 -16.30
C GLY A 57 -1.82 -2.17 -17.43
N PRO A 58 -2.73 -3.17 -17.42
CA PRO A 58 -2.87 -4.27 -16.45
C PRO A 58 -1.87 -5.41 -16.65
N GLY A 59 -1.86 -6.40 -15.74
CA GLY A 59 -0.96 -7.56 -15.80
C GLY A 59 0.49 -7.19 -15.51
N LEU A 60 1.44 -7.69 -16.31
CA LEU A 60 2.84 -7.29 -16.19
C LEU A 60 3.02 -5.81 -16.54
N GLY A 61 2.25 -5.35 -17.53
CA GLY A 61 2.29 -3.99 -18.06
C GLY A 61 3.69 -3.56 -18.50
N GLY A 62 4.08 -2.35 -18.12
CA GLY A 62 5.39 -1.77 -18.43
C GLY A 62 6.01 -1.10 -17.19
N ILE A 63 7.32 -0.89 -17.22
CA ILE A 63 8.05 -0.27 -16.09
C ILE A 63 7.98 1.26 -16.08
N LEU A 64 7.36 1.87 -17.10
CA LEU A 64 7.22 3.31 -17.20
C LEU A 64 6.15 3.84 -16.23
N PRO A 65 6.29 5.10 -15.76
CA PRO A 65 5.31 5.71 -14.87
C PRO A 65 3.91 5.74 -15.49
N ALA A 66 2.90 5.48 -14.65
CA ALA A 66 1.49 5.61 -15.02
C ALA A 66 0.65 6.04 -13.82
N GLN A 67 -0.65 6.21 -14.02
CA GLN A 67 -1.62 6.56 -12.97
C GLN A 67 -2.84 5.61 -12.99
N GLY A 68 -2.66 4.39 -13.51
CA GLY A 68 -3.75 3.44 -13.78
C GLY A 68 -4.32 2.70 -12.57
N ASP A 69 -3.65 2.75 -11.41
CA ASP A 69 -4.05 2.00 -10.21
C ASP A 69 -5.10 2.71 -9.36
N TYR A 70 -5.70 3.81 -9.85
CA TYR A 70 -6.64 4.63 -9.08
C TYR A 70 -7.72 3.79 -8.37
N PHE A 71 -8.38 2.88 -9.09
CA PHE A 71 -9.42 2.04 -8.49
C PHE A 71 -8.85 1.02 -7.49
N GLN A 72 -7.70 0.41 -7.78
CA GLN A 72 -7.05 -0.50 -6.83
C GLN A 72 -6.69 0.22 -5.52
N ALA A 73 -6.24 1.47 -5.61
CA ALA A 73 -5.90 2.28 -4.44
C ALA A 73 -7.15 2.72 -3.66
N VAL A 74 -8.16 3.31 -4.31
CA VAL A 74 -9.29 3.95 -3.61
C VAL A 74 -10.48 3.02 -3.33
N LYS A 75 -10.61 1.91 -4.06
CA LYS A 75 -11.66 0.91 -3.86
C LYS A 75 -11.13 -0.36 -3.20
N GLY A 76 -9.81 -0.55 -3.17
CA GLY A 76 -9.18 -1.78 -2.72
C GLY A 76 -9.26 -2.89 -3.77
N GLY A 77 -8.82 -4.07 -3.36
CA GLY A 77 -8.91 -5.32 -4.12
C GLY A 77 -8.93 -6.57 -3.24
N GLY A 78 -8.87 -6.40 -1.91
CA GLY A 78 -9.12 -7.46 -0.94
C GLY A 78 -10.61 -7.68 -0.72
N HIS A 79 -10.96 -8.70 0.07
CA HIS A 79 -12.36 -9.02 0.34
C HIS A 79 -12.92 -8.24 1.53
N GLY A 80 -14.21 -7.90 1.48
CA GLY A 80 -14.93 -7.22 2.56
C GLY A 80 -15.06 -5.71 2.39
N ASP A 81 -15.90 -5.10 3.22
CA ASP A 81 -16.25 -3.69 3.14
C ASP A 81 -15.30 -2.83 3.99
N TYR A 82 -14.05 -2.72 3.55
CA TYR A 82 -13.04 -1.89 4.21
C TYR A 82 -12.77 -0.59 3.43
N LYS A 83 -12.15 0.37 4.10
CA LYS A 83 -11.72 1.63 3.49
C LYS A 83 -10.27 1.91 3.88
N MET A 84 -9.52 2.44 2.92
CA MET A 84 -8.18 2.96 3.15
C MET A 84 -8.18 4.46 2.91
N VAL A 85 -7.38 5.18 3.68
CA VAL A 85 -7.03 6.55 3.33
C VAL A 85 -5.97 6.51 2.25
N VAL A 86 -6.19 7.24 1.15
CA VAL A 86 -5.30 7.26 0.00
C VAL A 86 -4.82 8.70 -0.24
N LEU A 87 -3.51 8.87 -0.27
CA LEU A 87 -2.84 10.14 -0.59
C LEU A 87 -2.11 9.99 -1.93
N ALA A 88 -2.15 11.02 -2.76
CA ALA A 88 -1.57 11.02 -4.10
C ALA A 88 -0.71 12.29 -4.31
N PRO A 89 0.62 12.23 -4.10
CA PRO A 89 1.49 13.37 -4.30
C PRO A 89 1.65 13.73 -5.77
N ALA A 90 1.69 15.02 -6.09
CA ALA A 90 1.98 15.55 -7.44
C ALA A 90 3.41 16.09 -7.59
N SER A 91 4.16 16.22 -6.50
CA SER A 91 5.53 16.75 -6.48
C SER A 91 6.42 16.04 -5.46
N LEU A 92 7.73 16.28 -5.52
CA LEU A 92 8.68 15.74 -4.53
C LEU A 92 8.44 16.30 -3.13
N GLN A 93 8.07 17.57 -3.02
CA GLN A 93 7.75 18.21 -1.74
C GLN A 93 6.51 17.56 -1.14
N GLU A 94 5.45 17.40 -1.93
CA GLU A 94 4.23 16.71 -1.48
C GLU A 94 4.50 15.25 -1.14
N LEU A 95 5.37 14.55 -1.87
CA LEU A 95 5.73 13.16 -1.55
C LEU A 95 6.29 13.06 -0.12
N TYR A 96 7.18 13.98 0.26
CA TYR A 96 7.73 14.04 1.62
C TYR A 96 6.63 14.35 2.65
N GLU A 97 5.88 15.44 2.43
CA GLU A 97 4.87 15.92 3.37
C GLU A 97 3.74 14.90 3.57
N LEU A 98 3.22 14.32 2.48
CA LEU A 98 2.16 13.32 2.54
C LEU A 98 2.63 11.99 3.08
N THR A 99 3.93 11.65 2.97
CA THR A 99 4.46 10.44 3.65
C THR A 99 4.45 10.63 5.16
N VAL A 100 4.84 11.81 5.65
CA VAL A 100 4.76 12.14 7.09
C VAL A 100 3.30 12.11 7.54
N GLU A 101 2.40 12.71 6.77
CA GLU A 101 0.97 12.73 7.08
C GLU A 101 0.35 11.33 7.06
N ALA A 102 0.76 10.45 6.14
CA ALA A 102 0.29 9.06 6.09
C ALA A 102 0.57 8.32 7.41
N PHE A 103 1.72 8.55 8.04
CA PHE A 103 2.06 7.98 9.35
C PHE A 103 1.37 8.64 10.54
N ASN A 104 0.81 9.84 10.37
CA ASN A 104 0.02 10.50 11.40
C ASN A 104 -1.46 10.07 11.32
N ILE A 105 -1.95 9.80 10.12
CA ILE A 105 -3.29 9.28 9.85
C ILE A 105 -3.40 7.80 10.24
N ALA A 106 -2.37 7.00 9.92
CA ALA A 106 -2.30 5.58 10.27
C ALA A 106 -2.04 5.41 11.76
#